data_AF-A0A3M0T3U5-F1
#
_entry.id   AF-A0A3M0T3U5-F1
#
_cell.length_a   1.000
_cell.length_b   1.000
_cell.length_c   1.000
_cell.angle_alpha   90.00
_cell.angle_beta   90.00
_cell.angle_gamma   90.00
#
_symmetry.space_group_name_H-M   'P 1'
#
loop_
_entity.id
_entity.type
_entity.pdbx_description
1 polymer ?
#
loop_
_entity_poly.entity_id
_entity_poly.type
_entity_poly.pdbx_seq_one_letter_code
_entity_poly.pdbx_strand_id
1 'polypeptide(L)'
;MKSYSKGQIRIHERLSNGQYLNVYFMRHKAVHQDKIIYIWAVGVAISKTIKQANFWFNGKKNKIDNKQTGKCGLEGLKKALYHILEFVNKMSIKEELQVCWTDEKRKKAYNYLIKYGFIADKDCYSIRNPKYWECKE
;
A
#
# COMPACT_ATOMS: atom_id res chain seq x y z
N MET A 1 -15.16 8.60 -1.73
CA MET A 1 -14.86 9.35 -2.97
C MET A 1 -13.43 9.02 -3.40
N LYS A 2 -13.24 8.37 -4.55
CA LYS A 2 -11.91 8.05 -5.10
C LYS A 2 -11.45 9.26 -5.94
N SER A 3 -10.31 9.84 -5.60
CA SER A 3 -9.69 10.93 -6.37
C SER A 3 -8.54 10.34 -7.17
N TYR A 4 -8.58 10.46 -8.49
CA TYR A 4 -7.56 9.98 -9.41
C TYR A 4 -6.76 11.17 -9.95
N SER A 5 -5.51 11.33 -9.52
CA SER A 5 -4.51 12.08 -10.29
C SER A 5 -3.65 11.08 -11.05
N LYS A 6 -3.12 11.44 -12.23
CA LYS A 6 -2.32 10.53 -13.09
C LYS A 6 -1.14 9.96 -12.30
N GLY A 7 -1.30 8.77 -11.70
CA GLY A 7 -0.29 8.10 -10.89
C GLY A 7 -0.53 8.08 -9.37
N GLN A 8 -1.69 8.52 -8.85
CA GLN A 8 -2.04 8.32 -7.45
C GLN A 8 -3.48 7.82 -7.29
N ILE A 9 -3.65 6.85 -6.39
CA ILE A 9 -4.96 6.36 -5.98
C ILE A 9 -5.04 6.44 -4.46
N ARG A 10 -6.17 6.96 -3.95
CA ARG A 10 -6.43 7.12 -2.52
C ARG A 10 -7.73 6.43 -2.17
N ILE A 11 -7.68 5.57 -1.17
CA ILE A 11 -8.82 4.84 -0.62
C ILE A 11 -8.96 5.27 0.84
N HIS A 12 -10.18 5.65 1.20
CA HIS A 12 -10.55 6.03 2.57
C HIS A 12 -11.76 5.20 2.98
N GLU A 13 -11.61 4.42 4.04
CA GLU A 13 -12.66 3.54 4.55
C GLU A 13 -12.84 3.75 6.04
N ARG A 14 -14.09 3.83 6.50
CA ARG A 14 -14.39 3.99 7.92
C ARG A 14 -14.31 2.64 8.63
N LEU A 15 -13.64 2.63 9.78
CA LEU A 15 -13.52 1.47 10.66
C LEU A 15 -14.64 1.47 11.70
N SER A 16 -14.86 0.33 12.35
CA SER A 16 -15.91 0.14 13.36
C SER A 16 -15.84 1.11 14.54
N ASN A 17 -14.64 1.58 14.90
CA ASN A 17 -14.43 2.58 15.96
C ASN A 17 -14.57 4.04 15.50
N GLY A 18 -15.03 4.27 14.28
CA GLY A 18 -15.20 5.61 13.72
C GLY A 18 -13.92 6.28 13.21
N GLN A 19 -12.74 5.64 13.33
CA GLN A 19 -11.52 6.07 12.63
C GLN A 19 -11.61 5.74 11.13
N TYR A 20 -10.63 6.23 10.37
CA TYR A 20 -10.48 5.95 8.96
C TYR A 20 -9.22 5.13 8.71
N LEU A 21 -9.37 4.03 7.98
CA LEU A 21 -8.30 3.41 7.22
C LEU A 21 -8.07 4.22 5.95
N ASN A 22 -6.81 4.54 5.67
CA ASN A 22 -6.39 5.27 4.49
C ASN A 22 -5.30 4.45 3.79
N VAL A 23 -5.56 4.06 2.56
CA VAL A 23 -4.61 3.31 1.71
C VAL A 23 -4.29 4.17 0.50
N TYR A 24 -3.00 4.36 0.25
CA TYR A 24 -2.47 5.20 -0.80
C TYR A 24 -1.62 4.36 -1.74
N PHE A 25 -1.83 4.51 -3.04
CA PHE A 25 -0.99 3.92 -4.08
C PHE A 25 -0.36 5.06 -4.87
N MET A 26 0.97 5.04 -5.01
CA MET A 26 1.74 6.04 -5.74
C MET A 26 2.56 5.40 -6.83
N ARG A 27 2.32 5.77 -8.08
CA ARG A 27 3.07 5.29 -9.23
C ARG A 27 4.27 6.17 -9.49
N HIS A 28 5.42 5.54 -9.68
CA HIS A 28 6.60 6.16 -10.26
C HIS A 28 7.12 5.34 -11.43
N LYS A 29 7.79 6.01 -12.35
CA LYS A 29 8.43 5.40 -13.51
C LYS A 29 9.82 4.94 -13.10
N ALA A 30 10.19 3.72 -13.43
CA ALA A 30 11.55 3.21 -13.29
C ALA A 30 12.03 2.61 -14.62
N VAL A 31 13.35 2.54 -14.77
CA VAL A 31 13.99 1.90 -15.92
C VAL A 31 14.70 0.65 -15.41
N HIS A 32 14.41 -0.49 -16.02
CA HIS A 32 15.02 -1.76 -15.70
C HIS A 32 15.45 -2.44 -17.01
N GLN A 33 16.75 -2.66 -17.19
CA GLN A 33 17.33 -3.23 -18.42
C GLN A 33 16.79 -2.55 -19.70
N ASP A 34 16.89 -1.22 -19.75
CA ASP A 34 16.40 -0.35 -20.84
C ASP A 34 14.88 -0.40 -21.12
N LYS A 35 14.11 -1.13 -20.31
CA LYS A 35 12.65 -1.18 -20.38
C LYS A 35 12.03 -0.27 -19.32
N ILE A 36 10.99 0.45 -19.72
CA ILE A 36 10.18 1.25 -18.79
C ILE A 36 9.26 0.32 -18.01
N ILE A 37 9.36 0.37 -16.69
CA ILE A 37 8.42 -0.25 -15.75
C ILE A 37 7.77 0.83 -14.87
N TYR A 38 6.63 0.49 -14.29
CA TYR A 38 5.91 1.34 -13.37
C TYR A 38 5.82 0.68 -12.01
N ILE A 39 6.36 1.34 -10.99
CA ILE A 39 6.34 0.84 -9.62
C ILE A 39 5.30 1.62 -8.84
N TRP A 40 4.39 0.89 -8.20
CA TRP A 40 3.40 1.40 -7.27
C TRP A 40 3.90 1.23 -5.84
N ALA A 41 4.07 2.31 -5.09
CA ALA A 41 4.37 2.28 -3.67
C ALA A 41 3.08 2.38 -2.84
N VAL A 42 2.99 1.62 -1.74
CA VAL A 42 1.82 1.61 -0.85
C VAL A 42 2.09 2.36 0.45
N GLY A 43 1.18 3.28 0.79
CA GLY A 43 1.11 3.90 2.12
C GLY A 43 -0.17 3.48 2.85
N VAL A 44 -0.06 3.07 4.12
CA VAL A 44 -1.22 2.73 4.95
C VAL A 44 -1.20 3.55 6.23
N ALA A 45 -2.31 4.22 6.54
CA ALA A 45 -2.48 5.01 7.75
C ALA A 45 -3.88 4.86 8.33
N ILE A 46 -3.96 4.71 9.65
CA ILE A 46 -5.22 4.81 10.40
C ILE A 46 -5.23 6.16 11.12
N SER A 47 -6.30 6.94 10.94
CA SER A 47 -6.40 8.30 11.49
C SER A 47 -7.81 8.61 11.96
N LYS A 48 -7.98 9.64 12.80
CA LYS A 48 -9.32 10.10 13.20
C LYS A 48 -10.06 10.79 12.05
N THR A 49 -9.34 11.43 11.15
CA THR A 49 -9.91 12.11 9.99
C THR A 49 -9.11 11.84 8.71
N ILE A 50 -9.79 11.85 7.56
CA ILE A 50 -9.14 11.76 6.24
C ILE A 50 -8.14 12.90 6.04
N LYS A 51 -8.46 14.11 6.54
CA LYS A 51 -7.58 15.29 6.48
C LYS A 51 -6.22 14.99 7.11
N GLN A 52 -6.18 14.43 8.33
CA GLN A 52 -4.93 14.07 9.00
C GLN A 52 -4.06 13.12 8.16
N ALA A 53 -4.66 12.08 7.58
CA ALA A 53 -3.91 11.12 6.77
C ALA A 53 -3.39 11.75 5.47
N ASN A 54 -4.17 12.61 4.81
CA ASN A 54 -3.71 13.33 3.61
C ASN A 54 -2.57 14.31 3.89
N PHE A 55 -2.57 14.98 5.06
CA PHE A 55 -1.46 15.84 5.47
C PHE A 55 -0.16 15.06 5.63
N TRP A 56 -0.21 13.89 6.28
CA TRP A 56 0.93 13.00 6.42
C TRP A 56 1.44 12.47 5.08
N PHE A 57 0.53 11.97 4.24
CA PHE A 57 0.87 11.41 2.94
C PHE A 57 1.55 12.43 2.02
N ASN A 58 1.12 13.70 2.10
CA ASN A 58 1.73 14.80 1.34
C ASN A 58 3.03 15.35 1.99
N GLY A 59 3.61 14.66 2.98
CA GLY A 59 4.90 15.03 3.58
C GLY A 59 4.87 16.29 4.47
N LYS A 60 3.70 16.80 4.85
CA LYS A 60 3.61 17.96 5.74
C LYS A 60 3.93 17.49 7.18
N LYS A 61 4.87 18.17 7.85
CA LYS A 61 5.35 17.91 9.23
C LYS A 61 4.24 17.98 10.30
N ASN A 62 3.30 17.05 10.29
CA ASN A 62 2.45 16.78 11.43
C ASN A 62 2.60 15.32 11.80
N LYS A 63 3.00 15.09 13.06
CA LYS A 63 3.01 13.77 13.67
C LYS A 63 1.62 13.17 13.48
N ILE A 64 1.48 12.12 12.67
CA ILE A 64 0.33 11.23 12.84
C ILE A 64 0.43 10.74 14.28
N ASP A 65 -0.65 10.88 15.03
CA ASP A 65 -0.78 10.19 16.29
C ASP A 65 -0.68 8.68 15.99
N ASN A 66 0.51 8.12 16.16
CA ASN A 66 0.83 6.71 15.87
C ASN A 66 0.15 5.76 16.88
N LYS A 67 -0.72 6.26 17.76
CA LYS A 67 -1.44 5.49 18.76
C LYS A 67 -2.52 4.63 18.09
N GLN A 68 -2.09 3.49 17.56
CA GLN A 68 -2.94 2.39 17.15
C GLN A 68 -3.46 1.68 18.40
N THR A 69 -4.74 1.84 18.73
CA THR A 69 -5.37 1.18 19.88
C THR A 69 -6.02 -0.15 19.46
N GLY A 70 -5.55 -1.27 20.04
CA GLY A 70 -6.25 -2.56 20.08
C GLY A 70 -6.98 -3.04 18.82
N LYS A 71 -8.26 -3.44 19.00
CA LYS A 71 -9.13 -4.19 18.05
C LYS A 71 -9.19 -3.61 16.62
N CYS A 72 -8.99 -2.31 16.45
CA CYS A 72 -9.10 -1.66 15.14
C CYS A 72 -7.82 -1.77 14.31
N GLY A 73 -6.70 -2.13 14.92
CA GLY A 73 -5.48 -2.51 14.20
C GLY A 73 -5.71 -3.72 13.31
N LEU A 74 -6.39 -4.76 13.81
CA LEU A 74 -6.67 -5.98 13.04
C LEU A 74 -7.69 -5.74 11.92
N GLU A 75 -8.79 -5.02 12.22
CA GLU A 75 -9.78 -4.64 11.19
C GLU A 75 -9.10 -3.83 10.07
N GLY A 76 -8.31 -2.82 10.45
CA GLY A 76 -7.56 -1.99 9.51
C GLY A 76 -6.57 -2.79 8.68
N LEU A 77 -5.84 -3.75 9.28
CA LEU A 77 -4.91 -4.62 8.55
C LEU A 77 -5.63 -5.53 7.56
N LYS A 78 -6.74 -6.17 7.96
CA LYS A 78 -7.53 -7.03 7.06
C LYS A 78 -8.07 -6.26 5.86
N LYS A 79 -8.64 -5.07 6.11
CA LYS A 79 -9.15 -4.20 5.05
C LYS A 79 -8.04 -3.64 4.16
N ALA A 80 -6.89 -3.27 4.74
CA ALA A 80 -5.74 -2.82 3.97
C ALA A 80 -5.23 -3.94 3.05
N LEU A 81 -5.09 -5.16 3.56
CA LEU A 81 -4.72 -6.34 2.79
C LEU A 81 -5.69 -6.57 1.63
N TYR A 82 -7.00 -6.52 1.89
CA TYR A 82 -8.02 -6.64 0.84
C TYR A 82 -7.81 -5.61 -0.28
N HIS A 83 -7.64 -4.32 0.05
CA HIS A 83 -7.40 -3.28 -0.95
C HIS A 83 -6.09 -3.47 -1.72
N ILE A 84 -5.04 -3.96 -1.05
CA ILE A 84 -3.75 -4.28 -1.68
C ILE A 84 -3.93 -5.40 -2.70
N LEU A 85 -4.57 -6.52 -2.34
CA LEU A 85 -4.77 -7.65 -3.25
C LEU A 85 -5.70 -7.29 -4.43
N GLU A 86 -6.78 -6.56 -4.15
CA GLU A 86 -7.66 -6.00 -5.18
C GLU A 86 -6.92 -5.10 -6.16
N PHE A 87 -5.93 -4.35 -5.67
CA PHE A 87 -5.08 -3.52 -6.52
C PHE A 87 -4.15 -4.37 -7.38
N VAL A 88 -3.51 -5.38 -6.81
CA VAL A 88 -2.61 -6.31 -7.53
C VAL A 88 -3.31 -6.94 -8.73
N ASN A 89 -4.56 -7.38 -8.57
CA ASN A 89 -5.34 -7.99 -9.64
C ASN A 89 -5.67 -7.03 -10.79
N LYS A 90 -5.59 -5.71 -10.57
CA LYS A 90 -5.90 -4.66 -11.56
C LYS A 90 -4.66 -4.10 -12.23
N MET A 91 -3.46 -4.42 -11.75
CA MET A 91 -2.20 -3.96 -12.34
C MET A 91 -2.00 -4.53 -13.74
N SER A 92 -1.33 -3.80 -14.61
CA SER A 92 -0.91 -4.23 -15.95
C SER A 92 0.41 -5.00 -15.95
N ILE A 93 0.81 -5.55 -17.10
CA ILE A 93 2.01 -6.39 -17.27
C ILE A 93 3.34 -5.68 -16.95
N LYS A 94 3.40 -4.35 -17.10
CA LYS A 94 4.61 -3.54 -16.81
C LYS A 94 4.56 -2.88 -15.43
N GLU A 95 3.64 -3.31 -14.58
CA GLU A 95 3.43 -2.76 -13.25
C GLU A 95 3.87 -3.73 -12.14
N GLU A 96 4.50 -3.16 -11.13
CA GLU A 96 4.92 -3.85 -9.91
C GLU A 96 4.40 -3.06 -8.71
N LEU A 97 3.93 -3.75 -7.67
CA LEU A 97 3.54 -3.15 -6.41
C LEU A 97 4.63 -3.41 -5.38
N GLN A 98 5.01 -2.38 -4.63
CA GLN A 98 5.96 -2.44 -3.53
C GLN A 98 5.32 -1.93 -2.24
N VAL A 99 5.39 -2.75 -1.20
CA VAL A 99 4.95 -2.44 0.16
C VAL A 99 6.18 -2.33 1.05
N CYS A 100 6.66 -1.11 1.25
CA CYS A 100 7.87 -0.83 2.02
C CYS A 100 7.57 -0.57 3.50
N TRP A 101 8.54 -0.80 4.36
CA TRP A 101 8.46 -0.46 5.78
C TRP A 101 9.65 0.43 6.18
N THR A 102 9.43 1.23 7.22
CA THR A 102 10.46 2.08 7.84
C THR A 102 10.72 1.69 9.29
N ASP A 103 9.95 0.73 9.82
CA ASP A 103 10.01 0.28 11.20
C ASP A 103 9.67 -1.21 11.30
N GLU A 104 10.27 -1.87 12.29
CA GLU A 104 10.16 -3.32 12.52
C GLU A 104 8.73 -3.78 12.83
N LYS A 105 7.89 -2.91 13.41
CA LYS A 105 6.50 -3.24 13.71
C LYS A 105 5.71 -3.44 12.41
N ARG A 106 5.87 -2.53 11.44
CA ARG A 106 5.27 -2.67 10.10
C ARG A 106 5.81 -3.87 9.34
N LYS A 107 7.14 -4.11 9.39
CA LYS A 107 7.76 -5.30 8.80
C LYS A 107 7.08 -6.59 9.27
N LYS A 108 6.91 -6.75 10.59
CA LYS A 108 6.23 -7.91 11.18
C LYS A 108 4.78 -8.07 10.70
N ALA A 109 4.04 -6.95 10.57
CA ALA A 109 2.68 -6.99 10.05
C ALA A 109 2.63 -7.40 8.56
N TYR A 110 3.60 -6.94 7.76
CA TYR A 110 3.66 -7.21 6.32
C TYR A 110 4.21 -8.59 5.97
N ASN A 111 4.87 -9.29 6.90
CA ASN A 111 5.34 -10.67 6.67
C ASN A 111 4.23 -11.63 6.18
N TYR A 112 2.97 -11.35 6.52
CA TYR A 112 1.84 -12.14 6.03
C TYR A 112 1.60 -12.02 4.51
N LEU A 113 2.14 -10.98 3.84
CA LEU A 113 2.04 -10.79 2.39
C LEU A 113 2.73 -11.91 1.60
N ILE A 114 3.75 -12.55 2.17
CA ILE A 114 4.45 -13.69 1.53
C ILE A 114 3.45 -14.79 1.15
N LYS A 115 2.42 -15.02 1.99
CA LYS A 115 1.38 -16.03 1.72
C LYS A 115 0.53 -15.74 0.48
N TYR A 116 0.58 -14.51 -0.04
CA TYR A 116 -0.11 -14.08 -1.24
C TYR A 116 0.83 -13.94 -2.45
N GLY A 117 2.05 -14.49 -2.37
CA GLY A 117 3.02 -14.48 -3.47
C GLY A 117 3.89 -13.22 -3.55
N PHE A 118 3.86 -12.36 -2.53
CA PHE A 118 4.81 -11.25 -2.44
C PHE A 118 6.22 -11.79 -2.16
N ILE A 119 7.21 -11.22 -2.85
CA ILE A 119 8.62 -11.56 -2.68
C ILE A 119 9.24 -10.53 -1.75
N ALA A 120 10.03 -11.01 -0.78
CA ALA A 120 10.77 -10.15 0.13
C ALA A 120 12.01 -9.59 -0.55
N ASP A 121 12.21 -8.29 -0.43
CA ASP A 121 13.47 -7.58 -0.67
C ASP A 121 13.89 -6.87 0.62
N LYS A 122 15.09 -6.28 0.64
CA LYS A 122 15.74 -5.70 1.83
C LYS A 122 14.80 -4.84 2.68
N ASP A 123 14.07 -3.93 2.03
CA ASP A 123 13.21 -2.94 2.69
C ASP A 123 11.75 -2.94 2.20
N CYS A 124 11.38 -3.91 1.35
CA CYS A 124 10.04 -3.98 0.78
C CYS A 124 9.57 -5.41 0.44
N TYR A 125 8.25 -5.56 0.34
CA TYR A 125 7.62 -6.72 -0.28
C TYR A 125 7.11 -6.31 -1.66
N SER A 126 7.50 -7.04 -2.71
CA SER A 126 7.11 -6.73 -4.08
C SER A 126 6.26 -7.83 -4.71
N ILE A 127 5.35 -7.46 -5.62
CA ILE A 127 4.55 -8.40 -6.39
C ILE A 127 4.19 -7.79 -7.74
N ARG A 128 4.01 -8.64 -8.76
CA ARG A 128 3.42 -8.28 -10.06
C ARG A 128 2.07 -8.97 -10.21
N ASN A 129 1.23 -8.51 -11.14
CA ASN A 129 -0.06 -9.17 -11.35
C ASN A 129 0.15 -10.65 -11.73
N PRO A 130 -0.37 -11.61 -10.94
CA PRO A 130 -0.20 -13.04 -11.20
C PRO A 130 -0.73 -13.47 -12.58
N LYS A 131 -1.73 -12.77 -13.11
CA LYS A 131 -2.29 -13.05 -14.46
C LYS A 131 -1.25 -12.95 -15.57
N TYR A 132 -0.26 -12.08 -15.41
CA TYR A 132 0.79 -11.87 -16.42
C TYR A 132 2.12 -12.52 -16.01
N TRP A 133 2.11 -13.35 -14.97
CA TRP A 133 3.31 -14.01 -14.44
C TRP A 133 3.84 -15.10 -15.38
N GLU A 134 3.02 -15.58 -16.31
CA GLU A 134 3.44 -16.44 -17.42
C GLU A 134 3.92 -15.62 -18.61
N CYS A 135 5.19 -15.23 -18.54
CA CYS A 135 6.14 -15.19 -19.65
C CYS A 135 7.53 -15.04 -19.02
N LYS A 136 7.96 -16.10 -18.31
CA LYS A 136 9.39 -16.33 -18.12
C LYS A 136 9.88 -17.09 -19.35
N GLU A 137 10.49 -16.36 -20.27
CA GLU A 137 11.63 -16.90 -21.01
C GLU A 137 12.87 -16.79 -20.11
#